data_AF-A0A1H9Z410-F1
#
_entry.id   AF-A0A1H9Z410-F1
#
_cell.length_a   1.000
_cell.length_b   1.000
_cell.length_c   1.000
_cell.angle_alpha   90.00
_cell.angle_beta   90.00
_cell.angle_gamma   90.00
#
_symmetry.space_group_name_H-M   'P 1'
#
loop_
_entity.id
_entity.type
_entity.pdbx_description
1 polymer ?
#
loop_
_entity_poly.entity_id
_entity_poly.type
_entity_poly.pdbx_seq_one_letter_code
_entity_poly.pdbx_strand_id
1 'polypeptide(L)'
;MHRRLLSLVSFVVLAGSLGFGCGGEDDPTPPAENKSPTLTGPTAQSTQVSSGAAVTLSVTASDPEGDTLTHAWEQTSPASPVGTFSSTTASNPTWTAPTVTASTAFTLRVTVSDGNGGSVQGTVTVTVAPVVPENLPPEVATTITAPSTLKAGTTGDLSITATDPEGDTLTYTWTQKAPAQQGTFVGGTTGTSAKWFSPQVGTETSFTFEVSVSDGKAAPVVRTVNVPVTVPAYSDVQNVWSANTLCTGCHGSSGGLSLAAGSSYAALVNVDNRNAACNTLKRVLPNDPDNSALIRKLEGTTCGNRMPRGANSAHFDNNPGQLILIRSWILGGALNN
;
A
#
# COMPACT_ATOMS: atom_id res chain seq x y z
N MET A 1 -2.05 64.31 32.11
CA MET A 1 -2.55 65.60 32.66
C MET A 1 -1.48 66.10 33.63
N HIS A 2 -0.83 67.26 33.60
CA HIS A 2 -0.96 68.59 32.99
C HIS A 2 0.49 69.09 32.74
N ARG A 3 0.83 69.52 31.51
CA ARG A 3 1.07 70.92 31.05
C ARG A 3 2.36 71.62 31.55
N ARG A 4 3.09 72.11 30.53
CA ARG A 4 4.32 72.93 30.45
C ARG A 4 4.37 74.13 31.40
N LEU A 5 5.58 74.59 31.75
CA LEU A 5 5.90 76.03 31.86
C LEU A 5 7.39 76.31 31.57
N LEU A 6 7.63 77.28 30.68
CA LEU A 6 8.87 78.04 30.49
C LEU A 6 8.82 79.29 31.41
N SER A 7 9.94 79.77 31.96
CA SER A 7 10.37 81.19 31.82
C SER A 7 11.63 81.54 32.64
N LEU A 8 12.42 82.43 32.02
CA LEU A 8 13.68 83.15 32.32
C LEU A 8 13.96 83.64 33.75
N VAL A 9 15.27 83.77 34.06
CA VAL A 9 15.87 84.98 34.66
C VAL A 9 17.25 85.25 34.01
N SER A 10 17.51 86.54 33.76
CA SER A 10 18.67 87.15 33.09
C SER A 10 19.67 87.73 34.12
N PHE A 11 20.97 87.75 33.83
CA PHE A 11 21.92 88.72 34.40
C PHE A 11 23.04 89.05 33.40
N VAL A 12 23.44 90.32 33.41
CA VAL A 12 24.17 91.06 32.38
C VAL A 12 25.49 91.59 32.96
N VAL A 13 26.60 91.32 32.24
CA VAL A 13 27.80 92.17 31.99
C VAL A 13 28.81 92.45 33.13
N LEU A 14 30.12 92.19 32.91
CA LEU A 14 31.12 93.22 32.48
C LEU A 14 32.56 92.67 32.28
N ALA A 15 33.05 92.88 31.06
CA ALA A 15 34.41 93.18 30.55
C ALA A 15 35.71 92.55 31.13
N GLY A 16 36.57 92.12 30.19
CA GLY A 16 38.01 91.97 30.41
C GLY A 16 38.73 91.27 29.25
N SER A 17 39.05 92.01 28.20
CA SER A 17 39.79 91.54 27.02
C SER A 17 41.30 91.84 27.11
N LEU A 18 42.10 90.93 26.52
CA LEU A 18 43.45 91.04 25.95
C LEU A 18 44.64 90.58 26.82
N GLY A 19 45.41 89.63 26.27
CA GLY A 19 46.82 89.40 26.64
C GLY A 19 47.36 88.01 26.29
N PHE A 20 48.04 87.90 25.15
CA PHE A 20 48.76 86.74 24.62
C PHE A 20 49.84 86.16 25.57
N GLY A 21 50.11 84.86 25.49
CA GLY A 21 51.38 84.30 25.96
C GLY A 21 51.41 82.76 26.05
N CYS A 22 52.18 82.13 25.17
CA CYS A 22 52.22 80.70 24.85
C CYS A 22 52.61 79.75 25.99
N GLY A 23 51.96 78.59 26.02
CA GLY A 23 52.33 77.42 26.82
C GLY A 23 51.42 76.24 26.48
N GLY A 24 51.51 75.73 25.25
CA GLY A 24 50.84 74.49 24.87
C GLY A 24 51.61 73.32 25.46
N GLU A 25 51.18 72.88 26.64
CA GLU A 25 51.48 71.52 27.08
C GLU A 25 50.61 70.62 26.21
N ASP A 26 51.26 69.80 25.37
CA ASP A 26 50.63 68.64 24.76
C ASP A 26 50.16 67.72 25.89
N ASP A 27 48.95 67.96 26.39
CA ASP A 27 48.21 66.98 27.17
C ASP A 27 47.92 65.83 26.20
N PRO A 28 48.52 64.63 26.37
CA PRO A 28 48.21 63.51 25.52
C PRO A 28 46.72 63.23 25.68
N THR A 29 45.95 63.49 24.62
CA THR A 29 44.53 63.14 24.57
C THR A 29 44.39 61.69 25.05
N PRO A 30 43.50 61.41 26.02
CA PRO A 30 43.28 60.05 26.51
C PRO A 30 43.09 59.12 25.30
N PRO A 31 43.68 57.91 25.30
CA PRO A 31 43.44 56.95 24.23
C PRO A 31 41.93 56.83 24.01
N ALA A 32 41.49 56.90 22.75
CA ALA A 32 40.09 56.75 22.43
C ALA A 32 39.56 55.43 23.02
N GLU A 33 38.39 55.48 23.68
CA GLU A 33 37.76 54.28 24.23
C GLU A 33 37.38 53.32 23.09
N ASN A 34 37.76 52.05 23.23
CA ASN A 34 37.44 51.00 22.27
C ASN A 34 35.92 50.80 22.17
N LYS A 35 35.38 50.65 20.96
CA LYS A 35 33.94 50.44 20.74
C LYS A 35 33.70 49.01 20.25
N SER A 36 32.59 48.41 20.70
CA SER A 36 32.19 47.10 20.17
C SER A 36 31.95 47.13 18.65
N PRO A 37 32.23 46.03 17.95
CA PRO A 37 31.89 45.89 16.53
C PRO A 37 30.39 46.05 16.29
N THR A 38 30.05 46.48 15.08
CA THR A 38 28.68 46.51 14.56
C THR A 38 28.40 45.25 13.74
N LEU A 39 27.18 44.70 13.83
CA LEU A 39 26.79 43.46 13.17
C LEU A 39 25.53 43.65 12.32
N THR A 40 25.59 43.19 11.07
CA THR A 40 24.42 43.01 10.19
C THR A 40 24.26 41.52 9.89
N GLY A 41 23.11 40.96 10.28
CA GLY A 41 22.87 39.51 10.27
C GLY A 41 23.03 38.90 11.67
N PRO A 42 23.25 37.57 11.78
CA PRO A 42 23.44 36.61 10.69
C PRO A 42 22.17 36.29 9.90
N THR A 43 22.34 35.92 8.63
CA THR A 43 21.27 35.39 7.76
C THR A 43 21.63 34.00 7.27
N ALA A 44 20.63 33.21 6.90
CA ALA A 44 20.82 31.91 6.28
C ALA A 44 20.30 31.94 4.84
N GLN A 45 20.99 31.27 3.92
CA GLN A 45 20.55 31.13 2.53
C GLN A 45 19.14 30.51 2.43
N SER A 46 18.80 29.59 3.34
CA SER A 46 17.46 29.07 3.54
C SER A 46 17.18 28.90 5.04
N THR A 47 15.97 29.22 5.46
CA THR A 47 15.48 28.97 6.84
C THR A 47 14.65 27.70 6.95
N GLN A 48 14.42 26.98 5.84
CA GLN A 48 13.77 25.66 5.82
C GLN A 48 14.57 24.69 4.96
N VAL A 49 15.00 23.59 5.56
CA VAL A 49 15.77 22.54 4.88
C VAL A 49 15.42 21.15 5.39
N SER A 50 15.84 20.11 4.69
CA SER A 50 15.74 18.72 5.17
C SER A 50 17.00 18.30 5.94
N SER A 51 16.91 17.24 6.74
CA SER A 51 18.07 16.61 7.38
C SER A 51 19.21 16.36 6.39
N GLY A 52 20.45 16.65 6.80
CA GLY A 52 21.65 16.49 5.99
C GLY A 52 21.90 17.60 4.96
N ALA A 53 20.96 18.52 4.76
CA ALA A 53 21.17 19.64 3.86
C ALA A 53 22.18 20.66 4.43
N ALA A 54 22.97 21.26 3.53
CA ALA A 54 23.93 22.30 3.84
C ALA A 54 23.34 23.70 3.57
N VAL A 55 23.51 24.62 4.51
CA VAL A 55 23.02 26.00 4.44
C VAL A 55 24.17 26.97 4.62
N THR A 56 24.38 27.86 3.66
CA THR A 56 25.33 28.96 3.78
C THR A 56 24.80 30.01 4.77
N LEU A 57 25.61 30.36 5.75
CA LEU A 57 25.36 31.45 6.68
C LEU A 57 26.13 32.68 6.24
N SER A 58 25.55 33.86 6.44
CA SER A 58 26.20 35.12 6.10
C SER A 58 26.09 36.13 7.23
N VAL A 59 27.20 36.80 7.51
CA VAL A 59 27.25 37.90 8.47
C VAL A 59 28.20 38.96 7.96
N THR A 60 27.85 40.24 8.16
CA THR A 60 28.73 41.36 7.88
C THR A 60 28.98 42.10 9.19
N ALA A 61 30.26 42.32 9.52
CA ALA A 61 30.66 43.03 10.71
C ALA A 61 31.68 44.12 10.35
N SER A 62 31.62 45.24 11.08
CA SER A 62 32.58 46.33 10.94
C SER A 62 32.92 46.91 12.31
N ASP A 63 34.19 47.24 12.47
CA ASP A 63 34.73 47.86 13.67
C ASP A 63 34.96 49.37 13.44
N PRO A 64 34.55 50.27 14.35
CA PRO A 64 34.73 51.71 14.16
C PRO A 64 36.20 52.16 14.17
N GLU A 65 37.05 51.44 14.88
CA GLU A 65 38.49 51.69 15.00
C GLU A 65 39.30 50.94 13.94
N GLY A 66 38.66 50.00 13.22
CA GLY A 66 39.27 49.21 12.14
C GLY A 66 40.00 47.96 12.64
N ASP A 67 39.66 47.50 13.85
CA ASP A 67 40.26 46.32 14.45
C ASP A 67 39.95 45.03 13.67
N THR A 68 40.84 44.05 13.79
CA THR A 68 40.67 42.74 13.15
C THR A 68 39.61 41.92 13.88
N LEU A 69 38.56 41.53 13.16
CA LEU A 69 37.43 40.81 13.74
C LEU A 69 37.60 39.29 13.71
N THR A 70 37.30 38.66 14.83
CA THR A 70 37.20 37.19 14.97
C THR A 70 35.74 36.76 15.06
N HIS A 71 35.42 35.56 14.56
CA HIS A 71 34.07 35.00 14.58
C HIS A 71 34.07 33.69 15.38
N ALA A 72 32.97 33.41 16.08
CA ALA A 72 32.73 32.15 16.77
C ALA A 72 31.27 31.72 16.58
N TRP A 73 31.07 30.71 15.73
CA TRP A 73 29.77 30.11 15.45
C TRP A 73 29.50 28.90 16.35
N GLU A 74 28.27 28.81 16.82
CA GLU A 74 27.79 27.68 17.63
C GLU A 74 26.29 27.43 17.40
N GLN A 75 25.86 26.21 17.70
CA GLN A 75 24.44 25.86 17.82
C GLN A 75 24.02 26.00 19.28
N THR A 76 23.05 26.88 19.56
CA THR A 76 22.61 27.15 20.95
C THR A 76 21.35 26.37 21.33
N SER A 77 20.52 25.98 20.36
CA SER A 77 19.32 25.18 20.60
C SER A 77 18.91 24.41 19.34
N PRO A 78 18.40 23.17 19.46
CA PRO A 78 18.49 22.31 20.64
C PRO A 78 19.96 21.94 20.94
N ALA A 79 20.24 21.40 22.13
CA ALA A 79 21.59 20.92 22.46
C ALA A 79 21.96 19.61 21.72
N SER A 80 20.96 18.83 21.31
CA SER A 80 21.10 17.61 20.52
C SER A 80 19.81 17.36 19.72
N PRO A 81 19.88 16.83 18.49
CA PRO A 81 21.10 16.51 17.73
C PRO A 81 21.88 17.77 17.31
N VAL A 82 23.15 17.63 16.93
CA VAL A 82 24.06 18.76 16.61
C VAL A 82 24.40 18.78 15.13
N GLY A 83 24.17 19.91 14.46
CA GLY A 83 24.65 20.15 13.09
C GLY A 83 26.13 20.48 13.05
N THR A 84 26.73 20.48 11.86
CA THR A 84 28.18 20.70 11.71
C THR A 84 28.46 21.97 10.92
N PHE A 85 29.42 22.78 11.38
CA PHE A 85 29.89 23.96 10.65
C PHE A 85 31.13 23.60 9.84
N SER A 86 31.23 24.08 8.60
CA SER A 86 32.45 23.93 7.79
C SER A 86 33.65 24.65 8.39
N SER A 87 33.40 25.75 9.10
CA SER A 87 34.33 26.42 10.00
C SER A 87 33.54 27.18 11.06
N THR A 88 33.91 27.06 12.33
CA THR A 88 33.30 27.85 13.39
C THR A 88 33.85 29.27 13.47
N THR A 89 34.89 29.62 12.70
CA THR A 89 35.58 30.92 12.77
C THR A 89 35.53 31.72 11.47
N ALA A 90 34.96 31.17 10.40
CA ALA A 90 34.76 31.89 9.15
C ALA A 90 33.62 32.93 9.30
N SER A 91 33.72 34.02 8.54
CA SER A 91 32.63 35.01 8.43
C SER A 91 31.38 34.40 7.78
N ASN A 92 31.54 33.60 6.72
CA ASN A 92 30.42 32.99 5.98
C ASN A 92 30.56 31.46 5.92
N PRO A 93 30.37 30.73 7.03
CA PRO A 93 30.48 29.28 7.02
C PRO A 93 29.25 28.61 6.41
N THR A 94 29.36 27.32 6.17
CA THR A 94 28.22 26.45 5.84
C THR A 94 27.86 25.64 7.08
N TRP A 95 26.58 25.57 7.42
CA TRP A 95 26.04 24.69 8.45
C TRP A 95 25.28 23.54 7.82
N THR A 96 25.67 22.31 8.13
CA THR A 96 25.01 21.08 7.69
C THR A 96 24.05 20.60 8.78
N ALA A 97 22.77 20.51 8.42
CA ALA A 97 21.70 20.14 9.33
C ALA A 97 21.83 18.67 9.81
N PRO A 98 21.60 18.39 11.10
CA PRO A 98 21.62 17.01 11.59
C PRO A 98 20.40 16.21 11.15
N THR A 99 20.45 14.90 11.35
CA THR A 99 19.28 14.03 11.22
C THR A 99 18.29 14.31 12.34
N VAL A 100 17.04 14.58 11.98
CA VAL A 100 15.92 14.76 12.92
C VAL A 100 14.80 13.79 12.59
N THR A 101 13.99 13.44 13.59
CA THR A 101 12.80 12.57 13.42
C THR A 101 11.49 13.35 13.33
N ALA A 102 11.53 14.64 13.63
CA ALA A 102 10.41 15.57 13.55
C ALA A 102 10.92 16.96 13.14
N SER A 103 10.04 17.79 12.59
CA SER A 103 10.38 19.16 12.21
C SER A 103 10.90 19.93 13.44
N THR A 104 12.16 20.35 13.38
CA THR A 104 12.89 20.91 14.54
C THR A 104 13.55 22.22 14.15
N ALA A 105 13.38 23.26 14.97
CA ALA A 105 14.04 24.55 14.77
C ALA A 105 15.41 24.58 15.46
N PHE A 106 16.44 24.98 14.72
CA PHE A 106 17.81 25.13 15.20
C PHE A 106 18.19 26.60 15.27
N THR A 107 18.67 27.05 16.43
CA THR A 107 19.18 28.41 16.64
C THR A 107 20.70 28.39 16.57
N LEU A 108 21.25 29.06 15.57
CA LEU A 108 22.68 29.23 15.34
C LEU A 108 23.07 30.64 15.78
N ARG A 109 24.18 30.75 16.51
CA ARG A 109 24.69 32.02 17.02
C ARG A 109 26.08 32.27 16.47
N VAL A 110 26.36 33.52 16.11
CA VAL A 110 27.71 34.01 15.87
C VAL A 110 28.06 35.05 16.93
N THR A 111 29.24 34.94 17.51
CA THR A 111 29.87 35.99 18.31
C THR A 111 31.01 36.60 17.50
N VAL A 112 31.03 37.93 17.37
CA VAL A 112 32.10 38.68 16.71
C VAL A 112 32.82 39.54 17.74
N SER A 113 34.14 39.49 17.79
CA SER A 113 34.97 40.26 18.74
C SER A 113 36.14 40.95 18.04
N ASP A 114 36.47 42.15 18.52
CA ASP A 114 37.61 42.98 18.10
C ASP A 114 38.95 42.57 18.73
N GLY A 115 38.93 41.68 19.74
CA GLY A 115 40.14 41.32 20.51
C GLY A 115 40.60 42.37 21.52
N ASN A 116 39.97 43.53 21.57
CA ASN A 116 40.26 44.68 22.44
C ASN A 116 39.15 44.93 23.49
N GLY A 117 38.29 43.92 23.72
CA GLY A 117 37.26 43.92 24.76
C GLY A 117 35.85 44.19 24.27
N GLY A 118 35.66 44.56 22.99
CA GLY A 118 34.37 44.70 22.36
C GLY A 118 33.88 43.39 21.72
N SER A 119 32.57 43.16 21.80
CA SER A 119 31.93 42.02 21.14
C SER A 119 30.45 42.27 20.86
N VAL A 120 29.94 41.58 19.84
CA VAL A 120 28.53 41.60 19.44
C VAL A 120 28.09 40.19 19.04
N GLN A 121 26.82 39.86 19.29
CA GLN A 121 26.23 38.56 18.97
C GLN A 121 25.04 38.73 18.04
N GLY A 122 24.81 37.74 17.20
CA GLY A 122 23.58 37.62 16.41
C GLY A 122 23.16 36.16 16.27
N THR A 123 21.86 35.94 16.05
CA THR A 123 21.29 34.60 15.91
C THR A 123 20.46 34.46 14.64
N VAL A 124 20.43 33.25 14.10
CA VAL A 124 19.56 32.86 12.98
C VAL A 124 18.92 31.51 13.29
N THR A 125 17.66 31.35 12.89
CA THR A 125 16.93 30.09 13.08
C THR A 125 16.75 29.39 11.74
N VAL A 126 17.08 28.09 11.70
CA VAL A 126 16.86 27.20 10.55
C VAL A 126 15.97 26.05 11.00
N THR A 127 14.81 25.87 10.37
CA THR A 127 13.92 24.74 10.59
C THR A 127 14.34 23.57 9.71
N VAL A 128 14.60 22.43 10.34
CA VAL A 128 15.00 21.19 9.67
C VAL A 128 13.85 20.20 9.71
N ALA A 129 13.40 19.76 8.54
CA ALA A 129 12.43 18.69 8.39
C ALA A 129 13.13 17.32 8.33
N PRO A 130 12.53 16.25 8.89
CA PRO A 130 13.04 14.91 8.73
C PRO A 130 12.99 14.51 7.25
N VAL A 131 13.97 13.72 6.80
CA VAL A 131 13.86 13.00 5.52
C VAL A 131 13.12 11.71 5.81
N VAL A 132 11.86 11.61 5.37
CA VAL A 132 11.10 10.36 5.39
C VAL A 132 11.38 9.64 4.08
N PRO A 133 11.86 8.38 4.09
CA PRO A 133 11.97 7.62 2.86
C PRO A 133 10.58 7.54 2.20
N GLU A 134 10.52 7.76 0.90
CA GLU A 134 9.29 7.53 0.14
C GLU A 134 8.99 6.03 0.16
N ASN A 135 7.70 5.70 0.32
CA ASN A 135 7.23 4.32 0.29
C ASN A 135 7.23 3.79 -1.14
N LEU A 136 7.91 2.67 -1.38
CA LEU A 136 7.85 1.96 -2.65
C LEU A 136 6.63 1.00 -2.68
N PRO A 137 5.98 0.83 -3.84
CA PRO A 137 4.89 -0.14 -3.96
C PRO A 137 5.44 -1.58 -3.85
N PRO A 138 4.58 -2.56 -3.50
CA PRO A 138 5.01 -3.95 -3.39
C PRO A 138 5.50 -4.53 -4.72
N GLU A 139 6.56 -5.33 -4.66
CA GLU A 139 7.09 -6.08 -5.79
C GLU A 139 6.30 -7.38 -5.96
N VAL A 140 5.34 -7.39 -6.89
CA VAL A 140 4.48 -8.55 -7.18
C VAL A 140 4.93 -9.27 -8.45
N ALA A 141 5.03 -10.59 -8.38
CA ALA A 141 5.32 -11.45 -9.54
C ALA A 141 4.41 -11.11 -10.73
N THR A 142 4.95 -11.25 -11.94
CA THR A 142 4.25 -10.85 -13.18
C THR A 142 3.10 -11.78 -13.53
N THR A 143 3.15 -13.04 -13.10
CA THR A 143 2.18 -14.08 -13.43
C THR A 143 1.61 -14.74 -12.18
N ILE A 144 0.29 -14.92 -12.15
CA ILE A 144 -0.38 -15.78 -11.17
C ILE A 144 -0.14 -17.24 -11.58
N THR A 145 0.21 -18.09 -10.61
CA THR A 145 0.20 -19.54 -10.80
C THR A 145 -1.24 -20.03 -10.72
N ALA A 146 -1.70 -20.69 -11.78
CA ALA A 146 -3.06 -21.20 -11.89
C ALA A 146 -3.08 -22.50 -12.72
N PRO A 147 -4.13 -23.32 -12.62
CA PRO A 147 -4.32 -24.46 -13.52
C PRO A 147 -4.45 -23.99 -14.97
N SER A 148 -3.88 -24.74 -15.91
CA SER A 148 -4.03 -24.45 -17.35
C SER A 148 -5.46 -24.66 -17.84
N THR A 149 -6.22 -25.53 -17.17
CA THR A 149 -7.64 -25.77 -17.41
C THR A 149 -8.29 -26.38 -16.17
N LEU A 150 -9.60 -26.21 -16.03
CA LEU A 150 -10.44 -26.88 -15.04
C LEU A 150 -11.61 -27.59 -15.73
N LYS A 151 -12.21 -28.55 -15.05
CA LYS A 151 -13.50 -29.12 -15.45
C LYS A 151 -14.60 -28.52 -14.59
N ALA A 152 -15.78 -28.36 -15.14
CA ALA A 152 -16.94 -27.89 -14.38
C ALA A 152 -17.17 -28.76 -13.12
N GLY A 153 -17.36 -28.12 -11.96
CA GLY A 153 -17.55 -28.82 -10.69
C GLY A 153 -16.25 -29.26 -9.98
N THR A 154 -15.07 -28.84 -10.44
CA THR A 154 -13.80 -29.05 -9.72
C THR A 154 -13.29 -27.77 -9.05
N THR A 155 -12.31 -27.91 -8.16
CA THR A 155 -11.57 -26.79 -7.59
C THR A 155 -10.24 -26.56 -8.32
N GLY A 156 -9.76 -25.32 -8.31
CA GLY A 156 -8.42 -24.92 -8.76
C GLY A 156 -7.74 -24.02 -7.74
N ASP A 157 -6.41 -24.13 -7.66
CA ASP A 157 -5.59 -23.33 -6.76
C ASP A 157 -4.91 -22.19 -7.53
N LEU A 158 -5.08 -20.97 -7.04
CA LEU A 158 -4.45 -19.75 -7.53
C LEU A 158 -3.41 -19.29 -6.51
N SER A 159 -2.22 -18.90 -6.94
CA SER A 159 -1.21 -18.33 -6.04
C SER A 159 -0.34 -17.27 -6.70
N ILE A 160 0.17 -16.35 -5.89
CA ILE A 160 1.07 -15.26 -6.30
C ILE A 160 2.14 -15.06 -5.23
N THR A 161 3.33 -14.65 -5.65
CA THR A 161 4.40 -14.23 -4.74
C THR A 161 4.59 -12.72 -4.82
N ALA A 162 4.82 -12.10 -3.67
CA ALA A 162 5.12 -10.67 -3.57
C ALA A 162 6.04 -10.40 -2.38
N THR A 163 6.81 -9.33 -2.48
CA THR A 163 7.68 -8.79 -1.43
C THR A 163 7.49 -7.29 -1.32
N ASP A 164 7.88 -6.73 -0.18
CA ASP A 164 7.84 -5.29 0.07
C ASP A 164 9.27 -4.79 0.35
N PRO A 165 9.78 -3.76 -0.36
CA PRO A 165 11.15 -3.28 -0.17
C PRO A 165 11.43 -2.76 1.25
N GLU A 166 10.41 -2.19 1.90
CA GLU A 166 10.44 -1.65 3.25
C GLU A 166 10.11 -2.71 4.32
N GLY A 167 9.66 -3.89 3.89
CA GLY A 167 9.26 -4.98 4.77
C GLY A 167 7.88 -4.81 5.39
N ASP A 168 7.02 -3.96 4.80
CA ASP A 168 5.64 -3.79 5.23
C ASP A 168 4.82 -5.08 5.06
N THR A 169 3.80 -5.22 5.90
CA THR A 169 2.90 -6.37 5.84
C THR A 169 1.97 -6.24 4.63
N LEU A 170 2.03 -7.24 3.74
CA LEU A 170 1.20 -7.26 2.54
C LEU A 170 -0.17 -7.87 2.78
N THR A 171 -1.18 -7.24 2.20
CA THR A 171 -2.57 -7.71 2.14
C THR A 171 -2.94 -8.10 0.72
N TYR A 172 -3.78 -9.13 0.58
CA TYR A 172 -4.14 -9.72 -0.70
C TYR A 172 -5.66 -9.82 -0.81
N THR A 173 -6.22 -9.46 -1.96
CA THR A 173 -7.64 -9.63 -2.26
C THR A 173 -7.81 -10.28 -3.63
N TRP A 174 -8.40 -11.47 -3.65
CA TRP A 174 -8.73 -12.24 -4.85
C TRP A 174 -10.17 -11.99 -5.28
N THR A 175 -10.39 -11.78 -6.58
CA THR A 175 -11.73 -11.61 -7.16
C THR A 175 -11.84 -12.32 -8.50
N GLN A 176 -13.06 -12.68 -8.89
CA GLN A 176 -13.39 -13.10 -10.24
C GLN A 176 -14.02 -11.92 -10.97
N LYS A 177 -13.41 -11.49 -12.10
CA LYS A 177 -13.82 -10.31 -12.87
C LYS A 177 -14.77 -10.65 -14.01
N ALA A 178 -14.57 -11.81 -14.62
CA ALA A 178 -15.36 -12.27 -15.75
C ALA A 178 -15.41 -13.80 -15.79
N PRO A 179 -16.45 -14.39 -16.41
CA PRO A 179 -17.70 -13.76 -16.82
C PRO A 179 -18.55 -13.33 -15.59
N ALA A 180 -19.73 -12.75 -15.84
CA ALA A 180 -20.68 -12.40 -14.77
C ALA A 180 -21.16 -13.62 -13.98
N GLN A 181 -21.22 -14.78 -14.63
CA GLN A 181 -21.46 -16.05 -13.95
C GLN A 181 -20.31 -16.34 -12.98
N GLN A 182 -20.61 -16.43 -11.69
CA GLN A 182 -19.63 -16.62 -10.63
C GLN A 182 -19.41 -18.10 -10.30
N GLY A 183 -18.17 -18.47 -10.01
CA GLY A 183 -17.87 -19.62 -9.16
C GLY A 183 -17.78 -19.23 -7.69
N THR A 184 -17.19 -20.08 -6.87
CA THR A 184 -17.13 -19.87 -5.42
C THR A 184 -15.70 -19.97 -4.90
N PHE A 185 -15.21 -18.94 -4.21
CA PHE A 185 -13.96 -19.05 -3.46
C PHE A 185 -14.16 -19.92 -2.21
N VAL A 186 -13.25 -20.87 -2.01
CA VAL A 186 -13.26 -21.82 -0.90
C VAL A 186 -12.20 -21.42 0.10
N GLY A 187 -12.59 -21.23 1.36
CA GLY A 187 -11.67 -20.83 2.43
C GLY A 187 -11.31 -19.34 2.47
N GLY A 188 -11.89 -18.52 1.59
CA GLY A 188 -11.75 -17.07 1.57
C GLY A 188 -11.09 -16.52 0.32
N THR A 189 -10.95 -15.19 0.27
CA THR A 189 -10.41 -14.43 -0.86
C THR A 189 -9.14 -13.66 -0.49
N THR A 190 -8.48 -14.04 0.60
CA THR A 190 -7.31 -13.34 1.15
C THR A 190 -6.12 -14.27 1.30
N GLY A 191 -4.92 -13.69 1.29
CA GLY A 191 -3.65 -14.42 1.40
C GLY A 191 -2.96 -14.63 0.05
N THR A 192 -1.75 -15.20 0.09
CA THR A 192 -0.90 -15.45 -1.08
C THR A 192 -1.47 -16.48 -2.05
N SER A 193 -2.51 -17.21 -1.63
CA SER A 193 -3.23 -18.18 -2.45
C SER A 193 -4.72 -18.12 -2.20
N ALA A 194 -5.51 -18.48 -3.21
CA ALA A 194 -6.94 -18.71 -3.10
C ALA A 194 -7.33 -20.00 -3.81
N LYS A 195 -8.32 -20.70 -3.27
CA LYS A 195 -8.93 -21.87 -3.91
C LYS A 195 -10.27 -21.47 -4.48
N TRP A 196 -10.53 -21.81 -5.75
CA TRP A 196 -11.76 -21.45 -6.43
C TRP A 196 -12.48 -22.70 -6.96
N PHE A 197 -13.79 -22.76 -6.77
CA PHE A 197 -14.67 -23.85 -7.17
C PHE A 197 -15.48 -23.45 -8.40
N SER A 198 -15.34 -24.21 -9.47
CA SER A 198 -15.95 -23.90 -10.77
C SER A 198 -17.46 -24.10 -10.75
N PRO A 199 -18.23 -23.17 -11.35
CA PRO A 199 -19.67 -23.35 -11.53
C PRO A 199 -19.99 -24.31 -12.68
N GLN A 200 -21.29 -24.53 -12.91
CA GLN A 200 -21.81 -25.29 -14.06
C GLN A 200 -21.55 -24.55 -15.38
N VAL A 201 -21.03 -25.22 -16.40
CA VAL A 201 -20.88 -24.63 -17.74
C VAL A 201 -21.43 -25.54 -18.83
N GLY A 202 -22.02 -24.96 -19.88
CA GLY A 202 -22.53 -25.70 -21.05
C GLY A 202 -21.60 -25.68 -22.26
N THR A 203 -20.63 -24.78 -22.24
CA THR A 203 -19.57 -24.65 -23.25
C THR A 203 -18.28 -24.29 -22.53
N GLU A 204 -17.14 -24.53 -23.18
CA GLU A 204 -15.87 -24.05 -22.63
C GLU A 204 -15.94 -22.54 -22.39
N THR A 205 -15.63 -22.13 -21.16
CA THR A 205 -15.77 -20.74 -20.71
C THR A 205 -14.49 -20.33 -19.99
N SER A 206 -13.90 -19.21 -20.40
CA SER A 206 -12.73 -18.64 -19.73
C SER A 206 -13.15 -17.74 -18.57
N PHE A 207 -12.63 -18.01 -17.38
CA PHE A 207 -12.82 -17.21 -16.17
C PHE A 207 -11.59 -16.35 -15.91
N THR A 208 -11.79 -15.05 -15.70
CA THR A 208 -10.73 -14.09 -15.39
C THR A 208 -10.71 -13.81 -13.90
N PHE A 209 -9.57 -14.07 -13.27
CA PHE A 209 -9.28 -13.77 -11.88
C PHE A 209 -8.35 -12.58 -11.76
N GLU A 210 -8.48 -11.86 -10.66
CA GLU A 210 -7.66 -10.70 -10.30
C GLU A 210 -7.19 -10.85 -8.85
N VAL A 211 -5.92 -10.60 -8.60
CA VAL A 211 -5.37 -10.40 -7.25
C VAL A 211 -4.84 -8.99 -7.11
N SER A 212 -5.29 -8.30 -6.06
CA SER A 212 -4.78 -7.00 -5.64
C SER A 212 -3.89 -7.18 -4.41
N VAL A 213 -2.65 -6.72 -4.48
CA VAL A 213 -1.66 -6.78 -3.39
C VAL A 213 -1.37 -5.36 -2.92
N SER A 214 -1.48 -5.12 -1.61
CA SER A 214 -1.33 -3.78 -1.02
C SER A 214 -0.46 -3.82 0.25
N ASP A 215 0.43 -2.85 0.38
CA ASP A 215 1.20 -2.50 1.58
C ASP A 215 0.42 -1.55 2.53
N GLY A 216 -0.74 -1.06 2.09
CA GLY A 216 -1.57 -0.09 2.83
C GLY A 216 -1.10 1.37 2.74
N LYS A 217 -0.05 1.67 1.98
CA LYS A 217 0.55 3.00 1.85
C LYS A 217 0.58 3.49 0.40
N ALA A 218 1.03 2.64 -0.52
CA ALA A 218 1.02 2.91 -1.96
C ALA A 218 -0.27 2.41 -2.63
N ALA A 219 -0.44 2.76 -3.91
CA ALA A 219 -1.48 2.17 -4.73
C ALA A 219 -1.24 0.65 -4.87
N PRO A 220 -2.28 -0.19 -4.77
CA PRO A 220 -2.11 -1.64 -4.84
C PRO A 220 -1.65 -2.09 -6.23
N VAL A 221 -0.84 -3.14 -6.25
CA VAL A 221 -0.40 -3.79 -7.48
C VAL A 221 -1.35 -4.92 -7.82
N VAL A 222 -1.88 -4.89 -9.05
CA VAL A 222 -2.90 -5.82 -9.52
C VAL A 222 -2.32 -6.78 -10.57
N ARG A 223 -2.75 -8.04 -10.52
CA ARG A 223 -2.47 -9.07 -11.54
C ARG A 223 -3.74 -9.81 -11.92
N THR A 224 -3.81 -10.23 -13.18
CA THR A 224 -4.94 -11.00 -13.70
C THR A 224 -4.49 -12.30 -14.36
N VAL A 225 -5.35 -13.32 -14.34
CA VAL A 225 -5.14 -14.58 -15.04
C VAL A 225 -6.45 -15.13 -15.59
N ASN A 226 -6.38 -15.80 -16.74
CA ASN A 226 -7.50 -16.48 -17.36
C ASN A 226 -7.37 -17.99 -17.14
N VAL A 227 -8.43 -18.64 -16.65
CA VAL A 227 -8.50 -20.10 -16.50
C VAL A 227 -9.69 -20.61 -17.31
N PRO A 228 -9.47 -21.42 -18.35
CA PRO A 228 -10.57 -22.06 -19.08
C PRO A 228 -11.20 -23.17 -18.23
N VAL A 229 -12.52 -23.19 -18.20
CA VAL A 229 -13.33 -24.27 -17.62
C VAL A 229 -14.00 -25.02 -18.77
N THR A 230 -13.73 -26.31 -18.86
CA THR A 230 -14.25 -27.21 -19.88
C THR A 230 -15.52 -27.92 -19.43
N VAL A 231 -16.35 -28.28 -20.41
CA VAL A 231 -17.49 -29.17 -20.20
C VAL A 231 -16.96 -30.59 -19.93
N PRO A 232 -17.42 -31.27 -18.87
CA PRO A 232 -17.03 -32.65 -18.60
C PRO A 232 -17.41 -33.60 -19.73
N ALA A 233 -16.56 -34.59 -20.00
CA ALA A 233 -16.85 -35.65 -20.97
C ALA A 233 -17.75 -36.71 -20.36
N TYR A 234 -18.30 -37.62 -21.18
CA TYR A 234 -19.10 -38.72 -20.63
C TYR A 234 -18.27 -39.63 -19.72
N SER A 235 -16.98 -39.83 -20.01
CA SER A 235 -16.08 -40.58 -19.14
C SER A 235 -15.99 -40.00 -17.70
N ASP A 236 -16.05 -38.68 -17.54
CA ASP A 236 -16.06 -38.03 -16.23
C ASP A 236 -17.36 -38.34 -15.47
N VAL A 237 -18.50 -38.24 -16.16
CA VAL A 237 -19.81 -38.60 -15.62
C VAL A 237 -19.88 -40.09 -15.28
N GLN A 238 -19.33 -40.93 -16.15
CA GLN A 238 -19.26 -42.36 -15.98
C GLN A 238 -18.50 -42.74 -14.70
N ASN A 239 -17.40 -42.04 -14.41
CA ASN A 239 -16.64 -42.25 -13.19
C ASN A 239 -17.45 -41.94 -11.92
N VAL A 240 -18.36 -40.96 -11.96
CA VAL A 240 -19.27 -40.70 -10.83
C VAL A 240 -20.14 -41.93 -10.53
N TRP A 241 -20.58 -42.66 -11.55
CA TRP A 241 -21.39 -43.87 -11.38
C TRP A 241 -20.56 -45.07 -10.95
N SER A 242 -19.43 -45.32 -11.61
CA SER A 242 -18.66 -46.55 -11.42
C SER A 242 -17.74 -46.52 -10.20
N ALA A 243 -17.24 -45.36 -9.81
CA ALA A 243 -16.39 -45.23 -8.62
C ALA A 243 -17.21 -45.10 -7.31
N ASN A 244 -18.51 -44.77 -7.42
CA ASN A 244 -19.37 -44.63 -6.25
C ASN A 244 -20.08 -45.95 -5.93
N THR A 245 -19.69 -46.57 -4.81
CA THR A 245 -20.29 -47.83 -4.33
C THR A 245 -21.78 -47.71 -4.01
N LEU A 246 -22.27 -46.49 -3.74
CA LEU A 246 -23.70 -46.23 -3.57
C LEU A 246 -24.47 -46.39 -4.88
N CYS A 247 -23.84 -46.01 -6.00
CA CYS A 247 -24.39 -46.20 -7.33
C CYS A 247 -24.30 -47.66 -7.74
N THR A 248 -23.13 -48.30 -7.61
CA THR A 248 -22.93 -49.70 -8.03
C THR A 248 -23.67 -50.72 -7.16
N GLY A 249 -23.92 -50.40 -5.89
CA GLY A 249 -24.73 -51.24 -4.99
C GLY A 249 -26.23 -51.23 -5.32
N CYS A 250 -26.73 -50.19 -6.00
CA CYS A 250 -28.13 -50.11 -6.44
C CYS A 250 -28.31 -50.43 -7.94
N HIS A 251 -27.30 -50.11 -8.76
CA HIS A 251 -27.31 -50.20 -10.21
C HIS A 251 -26.08 -50.97 -10.70
N GLY A 252 -26.32 -52.04 -11.45
CA GLY A 252 -25.31 -52.98 -11.93
C GLY A 252 -26.01 -54.10 -12.70
N SER A 253 -25.28 -55.17 -13.03
CA SER A 253 -25.85 -56.32 -13.76
C SER A 253 -27.10 -56.92 -13.08
N SER A 254 -27.20 -56.80 -11.74
CA SER A 254 -28.31 -57.28 -10.92
C SER A 254 -29.43 -56.25 -10.66
N GLY A 255 -29.18 -54.96 -10.93
CA GLY A 255 -30.10 -53.84 -10.59
C GLY A 255 -30.96 -53.34 -11.76
N GLY A 256 -31.02 -54.08 -12.88
CA GLY A 256 -31.83 -53.75 -14.06
C GLY A 256 -31.32 -52.59 -14.93
N LEU A 257 -30.22 -51.93 -14.53
CA LEU A 257 -29.49 -50.94 -15.32
C LEU A 257 -28.00 -51.23 -15.21
N SER A 258 -27.36 -51.57 -16.33
CA SER A 258 -25.91 -51.74 -16.38
C SER A 258 -25.22 -50.38 -16.35
N LEU A 259 -24.26 -50.24 -15.43
CA LEU A 259 -23.41 -49.04 -15.34
C LEU A 259 -22.17 -49.13 -16.24
N ALA A 260 -22.04 -50.13 -17.10
CA ALA A 260 -20.94 -50.18 -18.07
C ALA A 260 -21.11 -49.05 -19.11
N ALA A 261 -20.05 -48.27 -19.36
CA ALA A 261 -20.09 -47.00 -20.12
C ALA A 261 -21.02 -46.98 -21.35
N GLY A 262 -20.90 -47.95 -22.27
CA GLY A 262 -21.75 -47.99 -23.46
C GLY A 262 -23.23 -48.28 -23.15
N SER A 263 -23.49 -49.17 -22.19
CA SER A 263 -24.84 -49.55 -21.76
C SER A 263 -25.50 -48.45 -20.92
N SER A 264 -24.74 -47.78 -20.04
CA SER A 264 -25.24 -46.68 -19.22
C SER A 264 -25.59 -45.47 -20.08
N TYR A 265 -24.76 -45.10 -21.06
CA TYR A 265 -25.06 -43.99 -21.97
C TYR A 265 -26.38 -44.24 -22.71
N ALA A 266 -26.47 -45.39 -23.39
CA ALA A 266 -27.64 -45.78 -24.19
C ALA A 266 -28.91 -45.94 -23.34
N ALA A 267 -28.77 -46.23 -22.04
CA ALA A 267 -29.90 -46.33 -21.11
C ALA A 267 -30.31 -44.98 -20.49
N LEU A 268 -29.52 -43.92 -20.65
CA LEU A 268 -29.75 -42.61 -20.05
C LEU A 268 -30.19 -41.56 -21.07
N VAL A 269 -29.42 -41.38 -22.14
CA VAL A 269 -29.58 -40.21 -23.03
C VAL A 269 -30.73 -40.43 -24.00
N ASN A 270 -31.66 -39.47 -24.08
CA ASN A 270 -32.86 -39.50 -24.93
C ASN A 270 -33.82 -40.69 -24.70
N VAL A 271 -33.64 -41.43 -23.61
CA VAL A 271 -34.53 -42.53 -23.21
C VAL A 271 -35.69 -42.01 -22.37
N ASP A 272 -36.92 -42.43 -22.70
CA ASP A 272 -38.09 -42.08 -21.89
C ASP A 272 -37.97 -42.61 -20.46
N ASN A 273 -38.29 -41.76 -19.50
CA ASN A 273 -38.30 -42.14 -18.11
C ASN A 273 -39.55 -42.96 -17.80
N ARG A 274 -39.38 -44.07 -17.07
CA ARG A 274 -40.48 -45.01 -16.77
C ARG A 274 -41.14 -44.77 -15.42
N ASN A 275 -40.60 -43.86 -14.61
CA ASN A 275 -41.19 -43.54 -13.31
C ASN A 275 -42.46 -42.71 -13.53
N ALA A 276 -43.61 -43.21 -13.05
CA ALA A 276 -44.91 -42.54 -13.19
C ALA A 276 -44.91 -41.08 -12.71
N ALA A 277 -44.11 -40.72 -11.71
CA ALA A 277 -44.02 -39.35 -11.20
C ALA A 277 -43.39 -38.34 -12.18
N CYS A 278 -42.70 -38.81 -13.22
CA CYS A 278 -41.91 -38.00 -14.15
C CYS A 278 -41.76 -38.70 -15.51
N ASN A 279 -42.79 -39.41 -15.95
CA ASN A 279 -42.77 -40.22 -17.17
C ASN A 279 -42.86 -39.39 -18.47
N THR A 280 -43.13 -38.09 -18.35
CA THR A 280 -43.08 -37.12 -19.44
C THR A 280 -41.66 -36.65 -19.76
N LEU A 281 -40.69 -36.95 -18.90
CA LEU A 281 -39.29 -36.53 -19.05
C LEU A 281 -38.45 -37.60 -19.72
N LYS A 282 -37.37 -37.18 -20.38
CA LYS A 282 -36.26 -38.09 -20.69
C LYS A 282 -35.44 -38.33 -19.41
N ARG A 283 -34.80 -39.50 -19.33
CA ARG A 283 -33.86 -39.81 -18.23
C ARG A 283 -32.73 -38.79 -18.19
N VAL A 284 -32.12 -38.54 -19.35
CA VAL A 284 -31.28 -37.38 -19.63
C VAL A 284 -31.76 -36.74 -20.94
N LEU A 285 -32.12 -35.46 -20.88
CA LEU A 285 -32.47 -34.62 -22.02
C LEU A 285 -31.26 -33.73 -22.34
N PRO A 286 -30.57 -33.91 -23.49
CA PRO A 286 -29.47 -33.04 -23.90
C PRO A 286 -29.83 -31.55 -23.85
N ASN A 287 -28.87 -30.73 -23.39
CA ASN A 287 -28.96 -29.27 -23.22
C ASN A 287 -29.93 -28.78 -22.14
N ASP A 288 -30.64 -29.68 -21.45
CA ASP A 288 -31.66 -29.30 -20.46
C ASP A 288 -31.55 -30.16 -19.19
N PRO A 289 -30.65 -29.80 -18.26
CA PRO A 289 -30.49 -30.52 -17.00
C PRO A 289 -31.75 -30.45 -16.12
N ASP A 290 -32.50 -29.34 -16.14
CA ASP A 290 -33.65 -29.15 -15.25
C ASP A 290 -34.88 -29.97 -15.69
N ASN A 291 -34.98 -30.32 -16.98
CA ASN A 291 -35.96 -31.27 -17.51
C ASN A 291 -35.41 -32.70 -17.68
N SER A 292 -34.24 -33.01 -17.12
CA SER A 292 -33.70 -34.37 -17.05
C SER A 292 -34.14 -35.08 -15.77
N ALA A 293 -34.82 -36.22 -15.88
CA ALA A 293 -35.30 -36.99 -14.73
C ALA A 293 -34.17 -37.45 -13.80
N LEU A 294 -32.95 -37.68 -14.33
CA LEU A 294 -31.76 -37.99 -13.55
C LEU A 294 -31.44 -36.89 -12.53
N ILE A 295 -31.29 -35.65 -12.99
CA ILE A 295 -30.96 -34.49 -12.15
C ILE A 295 -32.01 -34.31 -11.05
N ARG A 296 -33.29 -34.36 -11.43
CA ARG A 296 -34.40 -34.31 -10.47
C ARG A 296 -34.31 -35.38 -9.39
N LYS A 297 -33.87 -36.58 -9.74
CA LYS A 297 -33.65 -37.65 -8.75
C LYS A 297 -32.43 -37.42 -7.88
N LEU A 298 -31.33 -36.85 -8.40
CA LEU A 298 -30.13 -36.57 -7.59
C LEU A 298 -30.38 -35.43 -6.59
N GLU A 299 -31.13 -34.42 -7.01
CA GLU A 299 -31.54 -33.27 -6.18
C GLU A 299 -32.72 -33.59 -5.26
N GLY A 300 -33.45 -34.69 -5.52
CA GLY A 300 -34.61 -35.10 -4.72
C GLY A 300 -35.90 -34.36 -5.05
N THR A 301 -35.99 -33.77 -6.23
CA THR A 301 -37.09 -32.92 -6.67
C THR A 301 -38.08 -33.73 -7.53
N THR A 302 -39.24 -34.08 -6.98
CA THR A 302 -40.48 -34.49 -7.72
C THR A 302 -40.45 -35.73 -8.62
N CYS A 303 -39.31 -36.42 -8.82
CA CYS A 303 -39.21 -37.58 -9.72
C CYS A 303 -39.11 -38.93 -8.97
N GLY A 304 -40.04 -39.14 -8.02
CA GLY A 304 -40.03 -40.27 -7.09
C GLY A 304 -38.94 -40.16 -6.02
N ASN A 305 -38.49 -41.29 -5.47
CA ASN A 305 -37.47 -41.30 -4.42
C ASN A 305 -36.14 -40.74 -4.94
N ARG A 306 -35.55 -39.85 -4.13
CA ARG A 306 -34.19 -39.31 -4.30
C ARG A 306 -33.16 -40.43 -4.46
N MET A 307 -32.14 -40.20 -5.29
CA MET A 307 -31.01 -41.10 -5.50
C MET A 307 -29.69 -40.43 -5.05
N PRO A 308 -28.87 -41.12 -4.22
CA PRO A 308 -29.09 -42.43 -3.62
C PRO A 308 -30.26 -42.44 -2.61
N ARG A 309 -30.80 -43.62 -2.28
CA ARG A 309 -31.95 -43.74 -1.36
C ARG A 309 -31.53 -43.83 0.11
N GLY A 310 -32.48 -43.57 1.01
CA GLY A 310 -32.32 -43.81 2.45
C GLY A 310 -31.27 -42.90 3.10
N ALA A 311 -30.43 -43.48 3.97
CA ALA A 311 -29.39 -42.76 4.72
C ALA A 311 -28.37 -42.02 3.81
N ASN A 312 -28.27 -42.41 2.54
CA ASN A 312 -27.30 -41.85 1.59
C ASN A 312 -27.90 -40.76 0.68
N SER A 313 -29.12 -40.30 0.96
CA SER A 313 -29.85 -39.35 0.11
C SER A 313 -29.21 -37.96 0.00
N ALA A 314 -28.38 -37.56 0.96
CA ALA A 314 -27.63 -36.31 0.93
C ALA A 314 -26.28 -36.39 0.20
N HIS A 315 -25.94 -37.52 -0.45
CA HIS A 315 -24.62 -37.70 -1.09
C HIS A 315 -24.24 -36.56 -2.03
N PHE A 316 -25.13 -36.18 -2.95
CA PHE A 316 -24.85 -35.11 -3.92
C PHE A 316 -24.91 -33.70 -3.32
N ASP A 317 -25.59 -33.51 -2.18
CA ASP A 317 -25.54 -32.25 -1.43
C ASP A 317 -24.16 -32.08 -0.77
N ASN A 318 -23.61 -33.18 -0.25
CA ASN A 318 -22.28 -33.20 0.36
C ASN A 318 -21.14 -33.24 -0.68
N ASN A 319 -21.47 -33.56 -1.95
CA ASN A 319 -20.54 -33.63 -3.07
C ASN A 319 -21.04 -32.79 -4.25
N PRO A 320 -21.23 -31.47 -4.08
CA PRO A 320 -21.88 -30.62 -5.07
C PRO A 320 -21.12 -30.57 -6.40
N GLY A 321 -19.79 -30.79 -6.37
CA GLY A 321 -18.96 -30.89 -7.58
C GLY A 321 -19.40 -32.00 -8.52
N GLN A 322 -19.81 -33.16 -7.99
CA GLN A 322 -20.29 -34.27 -8.82
C GLN A 322 -21.61 -33.92 -9.51
N LEU A 323 -22.52 -33.23 -8.82
CA LEU A 323 -23.78 -32.78 -9.40
C LEU A 323 -23.55 -31.71 -10.48
N ILE A 324 -22.70 -30.71 -10.21
CA ILE A 324 -22.33 -29.67 -11.19
C ILE A 324 -21.69 -30.30 -12.42
N LEU A 325 -20.81 -31.30 -12.24
CA LEU A 325 -20.16 -32.02 -13.33
C LEU A 325 -21.22 -32.69 -14.23
N ILE A 326 -22.16 -33.44 -13.66
CA ILE A 326 -23.24 -34.09 -14.43
C ILE A 326 -24.13 -33.05 -15.12
N ARG A 327 -24.55 -32.00 -14.40
CA ARG A 327 -25.39 -30.93 -14.96
C ARG A 327 -24.68 -30.22 -16.13
N SER A 328 -23.37 -30.00 -16.03
CA SER A 328 -22.56 -29.37 -17.07
C SER A 328 -22.46 -30.24 -18.32
N TRP A 329 -22.21 -31.54 -18.15
CA TRP A 329 -22.22 -32.49 -19.26
C TRP A 329 -23.58 -32.52 -19.98
N ILE A 330 -24.69 -32.52 -19.23
CA ILE A 330 -26.03 -32.46 -19.83
C ILE A 330 -26.23 -31.14 -20.57
N LEU A 331 -25.87 -30.01 -19.94
CA LEU A 331 -26.01 -28.68 -20.53
C LEU A 331 -25.17 -28.54 -21.81
N GLY A 332 -24.01 -29.18 -21.89
CA GLY A 332 -23.18 -29.26 -23.11
C GLY A 332 -23.61 -30.33 -24.11
N GLY A 333 -24.86 -30.80 -24.04
CA GLY A 333 -25.47 -31.68 -25.04
C GLY A 333 -25.38 -33.17 -24.74
N ALA A 334 -24.91 -33.58 -23.56
CA ALA A 334 -24.82 -34.98 -23.14
C ALA A 334 -24.10 -35.87 -24.18
N LEU A 335 -22.97 -35.40 -24.70
CA LEU A 335 -22.18 -36.10 -25.72
C LEU A 335 -21.60 -37.42 -25.19
N ASN A 336 -21.44 -38.41 -26.07
CA ASN A 336 -20.76 -39.68 -25.77
C ASN A 336 -19.29 -39.60 -26.19
N ASN A 337 -18.47 -38.91 -25.39
CA ASN A 337 -17.07 -38.59 -25.68
C ASN A 337 -16.12 -38.97 -24.53
#